data_AF-A0A024VW04-F1
#
_entry.id   AF-A0A024VW04-F1
#
_cell.length_a   1.000
_cell.length_b   1.000
_cell.length_c   1.000
_cell.angle_alpha   90.00
_cell.angle_beta   90.00
_cell.angle_gamma   90.00
#
_symmetry.space_group_name_H-M   'P 1'
#
loop_
_entity.id
_entity.type
_entity.pdbx_description
1 polymer ?
#
loop_
_entity_poly.entity_id
_entity_poly.type
_entity_poly.pdbx_seq_one_letter_code
_entity_poly.pdbx_strand_id
1 'polypeptide(L)'
;MVVSQLLEMRLITRPRATLTQENVNAMVEFDYELAKKAQIAVDNNLPVNFFDLEYIDRPEYLKLLLEEKEILEKARDEVLKMPKGNYKIPDILKNYKRVEIPREWRKELEIDDKILKEQPGLKENIELQNIMNNYIRNKFNKNKDQNSKKEIKN
;
A
#
# COMPACT_ATOMS: atom_id res chain seq x y z
N MET A 1 26.34 10.52 -8.16
CA MET A 1 25.16 10.38 -9.04
C MET A 1 24.40 9.06 -8.84
N VAL A 2 24.69 8.26 -7.80
CA VAL A 2 23.86 7.10 -7.37
C VAL A 2 22.63 7.59 -6.60
N VAL A 3 22.81 8.63 -5.78
CA VAL A 3 21.74 9.27 -5.00
C VAL A 3 20.63 9.83 -5.90
N SER A 4 20.98 10.49 -7.03
CA SER A 4 19.99 11.02 -7.97
C SER A 4 19.16 9.92 -8.64
N GLN A 5 19.79 8.81 -9.04
CA GLN A 5 19.11 7.66 -9.63
C GLN A 5 18.13 6.99 -8.65
N LEU A 6 18.53 6.85 -7.37
CA LEU A 6 17.61 6.37 -6.33
C LEU A 6 16.44 7.33 -6.12
N LEU A 7 16.69 8.65 -6.10
CA LEU A 7 15.65 9.67 -5.94
C LEU A 7 14.67 9.72 -7.12
N GLU A 8 15.14 9.46 -8.34
CA GLU A 8 14.29 9.35 -9.53
C GLU A 8 13.39 8.10 -9.48
N MET A 9 13.83 7.03 -8.81
CA MET A 9 13.03 5.84 -8.55
C MET A 9 12.01 6.09 -7.42
N ARG A 10 10.92 6.80 -7.75
CA ARG A 10 9.81 7.21 -6.84
C ARG A 10 9.24 6.09 -5.95
N LEU A 11 9.44 4.83 -6.35
CA LEU A 11 8.97 3.65 -5.61
C LEU A 11 9.87 3.31 -4.42
N ILE A 12 11.19 3.56 -4.53
CA ILE A 12 12.21 3.18 -3.53
C ILE A 12 12.41 4.27 -2.47
N THR A 13 12.21 5.54 -2.84
CA THR A 13 12.61 6.74 -2.07
C THR A 13 11.45 7.47 -1.40
N ARG A 14 10.34 6.79 -1.11
CA ARG A 14 9.26 7.41 -0.36
C ARG A 14 9.69 7.78 1.07
N PRO A 15 9.15 8.88 1.64
CA PRO A 15 9.41 9.23 3.02
C PRO A 15 8.83 8.15 3.93
N ARG A 16 9.71 7.49 4.67
CA ARG A 16 9.37 6.52 5.72
C ARG A 16 10.23 6.87 6.94
N ALA A 17 9.66 6.79 8.13
CA ALA A 17 10.37 7.04 9.36
C ALA A 17 10.93 5.73 9.92
N THR A 18 12.20 5.75 10.33
CA THR A 18 12.79 4.72 11.19
C THR A 18 12.55 5.12 12.63
N LEU A 19 11.64 4.41 13.30
CA LEU A 19 11.32 4.68 14.70
C LEU A 19 12.41 4.10 15.62
N THR A 20 12.68 4.79 16.72
CA THR A 20 13.57 4.33 17.81
C THR A 20 12.75 4.04 19.07
N GLN A 21 13.33 3.34 20.04
CA GLN A 21 12.66 3.08 21.31
C GLN A 21 12.30 4.37 22.07
N GLU A 22 13.13 5.40 21.97
CA GLU A 22 12.86 6.73 22.54
C GLU A 22 11.58 7.34 21.94
N ASN A 23 11.38 7.19 20.63
CA ASN A 23 10.16 7.66 19.97
C ASN A 23 8.93 6.90 20.48
N VAL A 24 9.03 5.58 20.66
CA VAL A 24 7.92 4.77 21.19
C VAL A 24 7.58 5.22 22.61
N ASN A 25 8.58 5.40 23.47
CA ASN A 25 8.37 5.85 24.85
C ASN A 25 7.70 7.22 24.90
N ALA A 26 8.11 8.16 24.04
CA ALA A 26 7.46 9.46 23.92
C ALA A 26 6.00 9.32 23.46
N MET A 27 5.71 8.39 22.54
CA MET A 27 4.34 8.15 22.06
C MET A 27 3.44 7.54 23.15
N VAL A 28 3.97 6.70 24.04
CA VAL A 28 3.19 6.09 25.15
C VAL A 28 2.51 7.15 26.02
N GLU A 29 3.14 8.32 26.20
CA GLU A 29 2.59 9.42 27.01
C GLU A 29 1.34 10.07 26.38
N PHE A 30 1.20 10.01 25.06
CA PHE A 30 0.11 10.64 24.32
C PHE A 30 -0.94 9.63 23.84
N ASP A 31 -0.50 8.50 23.29
CA ASP A 31 -1.34 7.46 22.72
C ASP A 31 -0.69 6.07 22.89
N TYR A 32 -1.21 5.32 23.85
CA TYR A 32 -0.74 3.98 24.17
C TYR A 32 -0.99 2.95 23.05
N GLU A 33 -2.11 3.06 22.34
CA GLU A 33 -2.45 2.11 21.27
C GLU A 33 -1.56 2.33 20.05
N LEU A 34 -1.31 3.59 19.69
CA LEU A 34 -0.37 3.93 18.64
C LEU A 34 1.07 3.55 19.02
N ALA A 35 1.45 3.70 20.29
CA ALA A 35 2.77 3.29 20.78
C ALA A 35 2.99 1.77 20.67
N LYS A 36 1.98 0.92 20.95
CA LYS A 36 2.07 -0.52 20.71
C LYS A 36 2.36 -0.84 19.24
N LYS A 37 1.67 -0.17 18.32
CA LYS A 37 1.89 -0.32 16.87
C LYS A 37 3.30 0.13 16.48
N ALA A 38 3.77 1.24 17.05
CA ALA A 38 5.14 1.73 16.85
C ALA A 38 6.19 0.75 17.37
N GLN A 39 5.93 0.07 18.49
CA GLN A 39 6.79 -0.98 19.01
C GLN A 39 6.94 -2.13 18.00
N ILE A 40 5.84 -2.59 17.38
CA ILE A 40 5.90 -3.62 16.33
C ILE A 40 6.82 -3.20 15.18
N ALA A 41 6.77 -1.92 14.76
CA ALA A 41 7.65 -1.41 13.72
C ALA A 41 9.13 -1.40 14.16
N VAL A 42 9.41 -1.02 15.42
CA VAL A 42 10.76 -1.02 16.00
C VAL A 42 11.31 -2.45 16.10
N ASP A 43 10.52 -3.38 16.62
CA ASP A 43 10.90 -4.79 16.81
C ASP A 43 11.29 -5.46 15.48
N ASN A 44 10.65 -5.05 14.38
CA ASN A 44 10.91 -5.56 13.04
C ASN A 44 11.91 -4.70 12.24
N ASN A 45 12.46 -3.65 12.85
CA ASN A 45 13.32 -2.64 12.21
C ASN A 45 12.71 -2.15 10.87
N LEU A 46 11.41 -1.89 10.87
CA LEU A 46 10.64 -1.60 9.67
C LEU A 46 10.49 -0.08 9.50
N PRO A 47 11.05 0.52 8.43
CA PRO A 47 10.76 1.90 8.11
C PRO A 47 9.31 2.01 7.61
N VAL A 48 8.49 2.78 8.33
CA VAL A 48 7.04 2.91 8.07
C VAL A 48 6.61 4.36 7.93
N ASN A 49 5.53 4.58 7.19
CA ASN A 49 4.82 5.86 7.18
C ASN A 49 3.74 5.86 8.28
N PHE A 50 3.29 7.04 8.70
CA PHE A 50 2.23 7.18 9.71
C PHE A 50 0.93 6.50 9.30
N PHE A 51 0.55 6.58 8.01
CA PHE A 51 -0.65 5.89 7.51
C PHE A 51 -0.55 4.36 7.61
N ASP A 52 0.63 3.81 7.33
CA ASP A 52 0.85 2.36 7.34
C ASP A 52 0.96 1.85 8.80
N LEU A 53 1.45 2.69 9.70
CA LEU A 53 1.57 2.41 11.13
C LEU A 53 0.22 2.10 11.78
N GLU A 54 -0.86 2.75 11.33
CA GLU A 54 -2.21 2.54 11.88
C GLU A 54 -2.73 1.11 11.66
N TYR A 55 -2.22 0.39 10.65
CA TYR A 55 -2.68 -0.95 10.27
C TYR A 55 -1.64 -2.05 10.51
N ILE A 56 -0.50 -1.71 11.11
CA ILE A 56 0.62 -2.64 11.29
C ILE A 56 0.30 -3.77 12.28
N ASP A 57 -0.70 -3.57 13.14
CA ASP A 57 -1.22 -4.57 14.07
C ASP A 57 -1.85 -5.77 13.36
N ARG A 58 -2.25 -5.61 12.08
CA ARG A 58 -2.81 -6.69 11.27
C ARG A 58 -1.70 -7.60 10.73
N PRO A 59 -1.66 -8.90 11.10
CA PRO A 59 -0.57 -9.79 10.71
C PRO A 59 -0.39 -9.94 9.19
N GLU A 60 -1.49 -9.92 8.44
CA GLU A 60 -1.49 -10.01 6.98
C GLU A 60 -0.77 -8.82 6.34
N TYR A 61 -0.98 -7.62 6.89
CA TYR A 61 -0.40 -6.39 6.38
C TYR A 61 1.07 -6.27 6.77
N LEU A 62 1.40 -6.61 8.02
CA LEU A 62 2.80 -6.67 8.48
C LEU A 62 3.64 -7.58 7.59
N LYS A 63 3.13 -8.76 7.24
CA LYS A 63 3.82 -9.69 6.35
C LYS A 63 4.14 -9.06 4.99
N LEU A 64 3.16 -8.40 4.37
CA LEU A 64 3.36 -7.73 3.09
C LEU A 64 4.41 -6.62 3.19
N LEU A 65 4.42 -5.85 4.29
CA LEU A 65 5.43 -4.80 4.51
C LEU A 65 6.84 -5.36 4.69
N LEU A 66 6.99 -6.51 5.35
CA LEU A 66 8.27 -7.20 5.48
C LEU A 66 8.79 -7.73 4.14
N GLU A 67 7.93 -8.36 3.35
CA GLU A 67 8.27 -8.82 2.00
C GLU A 67 8.68 -7.63 1.10
N GLU A 68 7.96 -6.51 1.19
CA GLU A 68 8.30 -5.29 0.48
C GLU A 68 9.67 -4.73 0.91
N LYS A 69 9.97 -4.73 2.21
CA LYS A 69 11.26 -4.26 2.74
C LYS A 69 12.42 -5.04 2.11
N GLU A 70 12.34 -6.36 2.05
CA GLU A 70 13.39 -7.20 1.47
C GLU A 70 13.61 -6.90 -0.03
N ILE A 71 12.53 -6.71 -0.78
CA ILE A 71 12.60 -6.36 -2.21
C ILE A 71 13.31 -5.01 -2.39
N LEU A 72 12.96 -4.02 -1.56
CA LEU A 72 13.55 -2.68 -1.63
C LEU A 72 15.02 -2.66 -1.20
N GLU A 73 15.41 -3.46 -0.20
CA GLU A 73 16.81 -3.60 0.21
C GLU A 73 17.66 -4.22 -0.91
N LYS A 74 17.18 -5.31 -1.53
CA LYS A 74 17.85 -5.92 -2.70
C LYS A 74 17.99 -4.93 -3.86
N ALA A 75 16.93 -4.17 -4.15
CA ALA A 75 16.96 -3.15 -5.20
C ALA A 75 17.97 -2.04 -4.90
N ARG A 76 18.06 -1.59 -3.64
CA ARG A 76 19.05 -0.58 -3.22
C ARG A 76 20.47 -1.10 -3.36
N ASP A 77 20.72 -2.34 -2.96
CA ASP A 77 22.03 -3.00 -3.08
C ASP A 77 22.45 -3.17 -4.54
N GLU A 78 21.51 -3.54 -5.42
CA GLU A 78 21.76 -3.63 -6.86
C GLU A 78 22.18 -2.27 -7.43
N VAL A 79 21.42 -1.21 -7.13
CA VAL A 79 21.75 0.16 -7.59
C VAL A 79 23.09 0.64 -7.02
N LEU A 80 23.42 0.29 -5.78
CA LEU A 80 24.69 0.68 -5.15
C LEU A 80 25.90 0.01 -5.82
N LYS A 81 25.73 -1.21 -6.33
CA LYS A 81 26.78 -1.97 -7.03
C LYS A 81 26.91 -1.59 -8.51
N MET A 82 26.00 -0.80 -9.07
CA MET A 82 26.05 -0.43 -10.49
C MET A 82 27.23 0.51 -10.79
N PRO A 83 27.87 0.36 -11.96
CA PRO A 83 28.94 1.26 -12.39
C PRO A 83 28.39 2.67 -12.60
N LYS A 84 29.25 3.68 -12.36
CA LYS A 84 28.92 5.09 -12.58
C LYS A 84 28.43 5.30 -14.02
N GLY A 85 27.29 5.95 -14.18
CA GLY A 85 26.68 6.27 -15.48
C GLY A 85 25.69 5.24 -16.01
N ASN A 86 25.42 4.14 -15.28
CA ASN A 86 24.41 3.16 -15.66
C ASN A 86 23.08 3.39 -14.91
N TYR A 87 22.11 4.01 -15.59
CA TYR A 87 20.82 4.41 -15.01
C TYR A 87 19.70 3.38 -15.15
N LYS A 88 20.02 2.10 -15.35
CA LYS A 88 19.00 1.06 -15.52
C LYS A 88 18.21 0.84 -14.23
N ILE A 89 16.92 0.56 -14.39
CA ILE A 89 16.04 0.18 -13.28
C ILE A 89 16.30 -1.31 -12.99
N PRO A 90 16.54 -1.69 -11.72
CA PRO A 90 16.63 -3.08 -11.28
C PRO A 90 15.47 -3.95 -11.80
N ASP A 91 15.79 -5.15 -12.28
CA ASP A 91 14.77 -6.07 -12.82
C ASP A 91 13.76 -6.50 -11.75
N ILE A 92 14.20 -6.58 -10.50
CA ILE A 92 13.34 -6.90 -9.34
C ILE A 92 12.17 -5.91 -9.18
N LEU A 93 12.32 -4.68 -9.68
CA LEU A 93 11.29 -3.65 -9.59
C LEU A 93 10.29 -3.65 -10.75
N LYS A 94 10.54 -4.41 -11.83
CA LYS A 94 9.63 -4.43 -12.99
C LYS A 94 8.23 -4.93 -12.64
N ASN A 95 8.15 -5.91 -11.75
CA ASN A 95 6.89 -6.51 -11.30
C ASN A 95 6.48 -6.04 -9.90
N TYR A 96 7.25 -5.13 -9.29
CA TYR A 96 6.98 -4.65 -7.95
C TYR A 96 5.68 -3.84 -7.93
N LYS A 97 4.77 -4.23 -7.05
CA LYS A 97 3.57 -3.48 -6.71
C LYS A 97 3.69 -3.00 -5.29
N ARG A 98 3.30 -1.75 -5.08
CA ARG A 98 3.27 -1.15 -3.75
C ARG A 98 2.32 -1.93 -2.86
N VAL A 99 2.73 -2.15 -1.61
CA VAL A 99 1.82 -2.55 -0.56
C VAL A 99 0.89 -1.37 -0.26
N GLU A 100 -0.38 -1.54 -0.58
CA GLU A 100 -1.42 -0.54 -0.33
C GLU A 100 -2.39 -1.06 0.72
N ILE A 101 -2.79 -0.18 1.63
CA ILE A 101 -3.85 -0.47 2.59
C ILE A 101 -5.14 -0.70 1.79
N PRO A 102 -5.80 -1.87 1.95
CA PRO A 102 -7.09 -2.15 1.32
C PRO A 102 -8.08 -1.01 1.57
N ARG A 103 -8.83 -0.62 0.53
CA ARG A 103 -9.82 0.47 0.64
C ARG A 103 -10.86 0.21 1.73
N GLU A 104 -11.26 -1.04 1.92
CA GLU A 104 -12.25 -1.47 2.90
C GLU A 104 -11.82 -1.20 4.36
N TRP A 105 -10.53 -1.01 4.60
CA TRP A 105 -10.02 -0.76 5.95
C TRP A 105 -9.88 0.74 6.27
N ARG A 106 -10.03 1.61 5.27
CA ARG A 106 -9.85 3.06 5.42
C ARG A 106 -11.12 3.70 5.97
N LYS A 107 -11.17 3.88 7.29
CA LYS A 107 -12.28 4.55 7.99
C LYS A 107 -12.52 5.99 7.52
N GLU A 108 -11.48 6.68 7.06
CA GLU A 108 -11.57 8.05 6.53
C GLU A 108 -12.46 8.19 5.27
N LEU A 109 -12.72 7.07 4.58
CA LEU A 109 -13.62 7.03 3.43
C LEU A 109 -15.05 6.65 3.81
N GLU A 110 -15.31 6.35 5.09
CA GLU A 110 -16.67 6.14 5.58
C GLU A 110 -17.42 7.47 5.50
N ILE A 111 -18.54 7.46 4.80
CA ILE A 111 -19.34 8.65 4.55
C ILE A 111 -20.27 8.81 5.74
N ASP A 112 -19.91 9.71 6.65
CA ASP A 112 -20.71 10.00 7.83
C ASP A 112 -22.07 10.62 7.47
N ASP A 113 -23.08 10.41 8.33
CA ASP A 113 -24.41 11.00 8.21
C ASP A 113 -24.39 12.53 8.14
N LYS A 114 -23.35 13.18 8.68
CA LYS A 114 -23.14 14.62 8.55
C LYS A 114 -22.82 15.03 7.11
N ILE A 115 -21.94 14.29 6.43
CA ILE A 115 -21.54 14.54 5.05
C ILE A 115 -22.73 14.33 4.11
N LEU A 116 -23.53 13.29 4.35
CA LEU A 116 -24.75 13.01 3.59
C LEU A 116 -25.82 14.10 3.74
N LYS A 117 -25.92 14.72 4.93
CA LYS A 117 -26.82 15.86 5.16
C LYS A 117 -26.36 17.14 4.47
N GLU A 118 -25.06 17.39 4.41
CA GLU A 118 -24.48 18.56 3.74
C GLU A 118 -24.51 18.42 2.20
N GLN A 119 -24.42 17.20 1.69
CA GLN A 119 -24.43 16.90 0.25
C GLN A 119 -25.39 15.74 -0.07
N PRO A 120 -26.70 16.00 -0.18
CA PRO A 120 -27.68 14.95 -0.45
C PRO A 120 -27.46 14.22 -1.79
N GLY A 121 -26.92 14.91 -2.81
CA GLY A 121 -26.61 14.30 -4.12
C GLY A 121 -25.45 13.29 -4.08
N LEU A 122 -24.67 13.24 -3.00
CA LEU A 122 -23.60 12.26 -2.86
C LEU A 122 -24.18 10.84 -2.71
N LYS A 123 -25.33 10.70 -2.05
CA LYS A 123 -26.02 9.42 -1.87
C LYS A 123 -26.41 8.79 -3.20
N GLU A 124 -27.06 9.58 -4.05
CA GLU A 124 -27.49 9.14 -5.39
C GLU A 124 -26.29 8.74 -6.25
N ASN A 125 -25.18 9.50 -6.18
CA ASN A 125 -23.96 9.18 -6.90
C ASN A 125 -23.32 7.87 -6.44
N ILE A 126 -23.31 7.58 -5.14
CA ILE A 126 -22.79 6.30 -4.61
C ILE A 126 -23.65 5.13 -5.10
N GLU A 127 -24.98 5.28 -5.06
CA GLU A 127 -25.92 4.26 -5.54
C GLU A 127 -25.73 3.99 -7.04
N LEU A 128 -25.62 5.04 -7.85
CA LEU A 128 -25.33 4.91 -9.29
C LEU A 128 -23.98 4.25 -9.54
N GLN A 129 -22.94 4.61 -8.79
CA GLN A 129 -21.62 4.00 -8.89
C GLN A 129 -21.65 2.51 -8.53
N ASN A 130 -22.42 2.13 -7.50
CA ASN A 130 -22.61 0.73 -7.12
C ASN A 130 -23.35 -0.06 -8.19
N ILE A 131 -24.41 0.49 -8.77
CA ILE A 131 -25.14 -0.13 -9.90
C ILE A 131 -24.19 -0.32 -11.09
N MET A 132 -23.41 0.70 -11.43
CA MET A 132 -22.46 0.64 -12.55
C MET A 132 -21.35 -0.38 -12.29
N ASN A 133 -20.79 -0.42 -11.09
CA ASN A 133 -19.78 -1.42 -10.69
C ASN A 133 -20.34 -2.85 -10.76
N ASN A 134 -21.58 -3.07 -10.29
CA ASN A 134 -22.24 -4.37 -10.37
C ASN A 134 -22.50 -4.78 -11.82
N TYR A 135 -22.96 -3.85 -12.67
CA TYR A 135 -23.15 -4.10 -14.09
C TYR A 135 -21.83 -4.49 -14.77
N ILE A 136 -20.75 -3.74 -14.51
CA ILE A 136 -19.40 -4.01 -15.03
C ILE A 136 -18.94 -5.40 -14.58
N ARG A 137 -18.95 -5.69 -13.26
CA ARG A 137 -18.53 -7.00 -12.73
C ARG A 137 -19.31 -8.15 -13.36
N ASN A 138 -20.63 -8.03 -13.47
CA ASN A 138 -21.49 -9.06 -14.07
C ASN A 138 -21.21 -9.26 -15.57
N LYS A 139 -20.94 -8.18 -16.31
CA LYS A 139 -20.59 -8.24 -17.73
C LYS A 139 -19.23 -8.92 -17.96
N PHE A 140 -18.23 -8.60 -17.15
CA PHE A 140 -16.91 -9.21 -17.24
C PHE A 140 -16.88 -10.67 -16.75
N ASN A 141 -17.67 -11.02 -15.73
CA ASN A 141 -17.80 -12.41 -15.28
C ASN A 141 -18.54 -13.28 -16.32
N LYS A 142 -19.61 -12.78 -16.95
CA LYS A 142 -20.27 -13.49 -18.06
C LYS A 142 -19.35 -13.75 -19.26
N ASN A 143 -18.44 -12.84 -19.55
CA ASN A 143 -17.49 -13.01 -20.65
C ASN A 143 -16.41 -14.06 -20.36
N LYS A 144 -16.01 -14.24 -19.09
CA LYS A 144 -15.12 -15.34 -18.68
C LYS A 144 -15.77 -16.71 -18.88
N ASP A 145 -17.05 -16.85 -18.52
CA ASP A 145 -17.80 -18.11 -18.68
C ASP A 145 -18.11 -18.47 -20.14
N GLN A 146 -18.12 -17.47 -21.04
CA GLN A 146 -18.30 -17.69 -22.48
C GLN A 146 -16.99 -18.05 -23.20
N ASN A 147 -15.85 -17.53 -22.76
CA ASN A 147 -14.55 -17.88 -23.32
C ASN A 147 -14.06 -19.27 -22.86
N SER A 148 -14.30 -19.65 -21.60
CA SER A 148 -13.98 -21.01 -21.11
C SER A 148 -14.78 -22.11 -21.81
N LYS A 149 -16.00 -21.81 -22.28
CA LYS A 149 -16.82 -22.73 -23.10
C LYS A 149 -16.38 -22.81 -24.56
N LYS A 150 -15.63 -21.84 -25.07
CA LYS A 150 -15.11 -21.84 -26.45
C LYS A 150 -13.78 -22.56 -26.60
N GLU A 151 -12.99 -22.68 -25.53
CA GLU A 151 -11.68 -23.34 -25.56
C GLU A 151 -11.73 -24.87 -25.43
N ILE A 152 -12.90 -25.49 -25.17
CA ILE A 152 -13.04 -26.97 -25.06
C ILE A 152 -13.50 -27.62 -26.39
N LYS A 153 -13.35 -26.94 -27.52
CA LYS A 153 -13.50 -27.55 -28.84
C LYS A 153 -12.34 -27.16 -29.74
N ASN A 154 -11.25 -27.92 -29.63
CA ASN A 154 -10.41 -28.39 -30.74
C ASN A 154 -9.44 -29.45 -30.22
#